data_AF-A0ABD6EEV1-F1
#
_entry.id   AF-A0ABD6EEV1-F1
#
_cell.length_a   1.000
_cell.length_b   1.000
_cell.length_c   1.000
_cell.angle_alpha   90.00
_cell.angle_beta   90.00
_cell.angle_gamma   90.00
#
_symmetry.space_group_name_H-M   'P 1'
#
loop_
_entity.id
_entity.type
_entity.pdbx_description
1 polymer ?
#
loop_
_entity_poly.entity_id
_entity_poly.type
_entity_poly.pdbx_seq_one_letter_code
_entity_poly.pdbx_strand_id
1 'polypeptide(L)'
;MSLSKAKKSKSRKLEEEVPQDEPSGSFLFMEAERVLNTYDTNSDKPMLEEHWAVEEYAKKIEIEMINESEDGMTLEFDLVHTEAPIANAIRRILIAEVPTMAIERVYLYQNTSVIQDEVLCHRLGLLPIKADPRLFDWPLKKVVGVNEEGTDCDEEPTGDPKRELIFRLNIKCTRNQGIGKLVTNPKLLYENSFVYTNSFEWVPIENQSDTIRPPPAMVHDDILIAKLRPGQEIEAR
;
A
#
# COMPACT_ATOMS: atom_id res chain seq x y z
N MET A 1 45.83 2.34 -13.55
CA MET A 1 45.93 0.92 -13.17
C MET A 1 45.12 0.79 -11.88
N SER A 2 43.90 0.28 -11.87
CA SER A 2 43.59 -1.16 -11.94
C SER A 2 42.15 -1.36 -12.40
N LEU A 3 41.96 -2.12 -13.47
CA LEU A 3 40.65 -2.59 -13.92
C LEU A 3 40.30 -3.87 -13.14
N SER A 4 39.22 -3.83 -12.36
CA SER A 4 38.67 -5.01 -11.68
C SER A 4 37.99 -5.91 -12.72
N LYS A 5 38.53 -7.12 -12.89
CA LYS A 5 37.98 -8.15 -13.78
C LYS A 5 36.68 -8.69 -13.19
N ALA A 6 35.56 -8.46 -13.89
CA ALA A 6 34.32 -9.19 -13.69
C ALA A 6 34.55 -10.69 -13.95
N LYS A 7 34.34 -11.53 -12.93
CA LYS A 7 34.30 -12.99 -13.08
C LYS A 7 32.99 -13.36 -13.79
N LYS A 8 33.06 -13.69 -15.08
CA LYS A 8 32.00 -14.44 -15.78
C LYS A 8 31.83 -15.80 -15.08
N SER A 9 30.70 -16.01 -14.44
CA SER A 9 30.27 -17.35 -14.01
C SER A 9 30.06 -18.20 -15.26
N LYS A 10 30.72 -19.37 -15.31
CA LYS A 10 30.53 -20.35 -16.38
C LYS A 10 29.14 -20.96 -16.21
N SER A 11 28.24 -20.71 -17.17
CA SER A 11 27.05 -21.54 -17.34
C SER A 11 27.48 -22.98 -17.59
N ARG A 12 27.27 -23.83 -16.60
CA ARG A 12 27.46 -25.27 -16.71
C ARG A 12 26.23 -25.81 -17.43
N LYS A 13 26.36 -26.09 -18.74
CA LYS A 13 25.36 -26.88 -19.46
C LYS A 13 25.36 -28.29 -18.85
N LEU A 14 24.36 -28.59 -18.05
CA LEU A 14 23.95 -29.95 -17.73
C LEU A 14 22.98 -30.35 -18.83
N GLU A 15 23.45 -31.15 -19.78
CA GLU A 15 22.58 -31.98 -20.61
C GLU A 15 22.16 -33.14 -19.71
N GLU A 16 20.96 -33.06 -19.14
CA GLU A 16 20.34 -34.17 -18.41
C GLU A 16 19.38 -34.89 -19.36
N GLU A 17 19.71 -36.14 -19.66
CA GLU A 17 18.81 -37.12 -20.27
C GLU A 17 17.56 -37.25 -19.40
N VAL A 18 16.38 -37.08 -20.00
CA VAL A 18 15.09 -37.18 -19.31
C VAL A 18 14.85 -38.64 -18.92
N PRO A 19 14.83 -38.99 -17.61
CA PRO A 19 14.43 -40.32 -17.19
C PRO A 19 12.92 -40.44 -17.41
N GLN A 20 12.53 -41.32 -18.32
CA GLN A 20 11.16 -41.81 -18.42
C GLN A 20 10.93 -42.73 -17.22
N ASP A 21 9.88 -42.46 -16.45
CA ASP A 21 9.41 -43.21 -15.27
C ASP A 21 10.03 -42.82 -13.91
N GLU A 22 9.62 -41.66 -13.37
CA GLU A 22 9.24 -41.47 -11.95
C GLU A 22 8.58 -40.08 -11.74
N PRO A 23 7.25 -39.94 -11.64
CA PRO A 23 6.60 -38.66 -11.37
C PRO A 23 6.31 -38.55 -9.86
N SER A 24 7.35 -38.41 -9.04
CA SER A 24 7.21 -37.88 -7.68
C SER A 24 8.51 -37.20 -7.27
N GLY A 25 8.82 -36.10 -7.94
CA GLY A 25 10.00 -35.29 -7.68
C GLY A 25 9.60 -33.91 -7.19
N SER A 26 10.43 -33.32 -6.33
CA SER A 26 10.28 -31.96 -5.78
C SER A 26 10.43 -30.82 -6.82
N PHE A 27 10.23 -31.12 -8.12
CA PHE A 27 10.50 -30.21 -9.23
C PHE A 27 9.28 -30.05 -10.13
N LEU A 28 9.00 -28.80 -10.52
CA LEU A 28 8.04 -28.46 -11.56
C LEU A 28 8.73 -28.48 -12.92
N PHE A 29 8.21 -29.26 -13.87
CA PHE A 29 8.76 -29.33 -15.22
C PHE A 29 7.95 -28.45 -16.17
N MET A 30 8.63 -27.53 -16.86
CA MET A 30 8.02 -26.66 -17.86
C MET A 30 8.37 -27.17 -19.27
N GLU A 31 7.39 -27.71 -19.98
CA GLU A 31 7.50 -28.09 -21.39
C GLU A 31 6.97 -26.95 -22.28
N ALA A 32 7.22 -27.01 -23.59
CA ALA A 32 6.83 -25.97 -24.53
C ALA A 32 5.30 -25.70 -24.57
N GLU A 33 4.49 -26.73 -24.31
CA GLU A 33 3.02 -26.65 -24.41
C GLU A 33 2.30 -26.86 -23.07
N ARG A 34 2.99 -27.27 -22.01
CA ARG A 34 2.36 -27.61 -20.72
C ARG A 34 3.34 -27.57 -19.55
N VAL A 35 2.80 -27.46 -18.34
CA VAL A 35 3.55 -27.62 -17.09
C VAL A 35 3.15 -28.96 -16.47
N LEU A 36 4.13 -29.78 -16.11
CA LEU A 36 3.95 -31.07 -15.45
C LEU A 36 4.24 -30.96 -13.95
N ASN A 37 3.69 -31.90 -13.18
CA ASN A 37 3.93 -32.04 -11.74
C ASN A 37 3.46 -30.83 -10.89
N THR A 38 2.29 -30.28 -11.21
CA THR A 38 1.71 -29.09 -10.56
C THR A 38 1.08 -29.34 -9.19
N TYR A 39 0.84 -30.60 -8.84
CA TYR A 39 0.15 -30.99 -7.60
C TYR A 39 1.16 -31.43 -6.56
N ASP A 40 0.87 -31.16 -5.30
CA ASP A 40 1.63 -31.72 -4.19
C ASP A 40 1.24 -33.19 -4.02
N THR A 41 2.19 -34.09 -4.22
CA THR A 41 1.94 -35.55 -4.25
C THR A 41 2.35 -36.25 -2.96
N ASN A 42 2.91 -35.52 -1.98
CA ASN A 42 3.41 -36.11 -0.75
C ASN A 42 2.28 -36.66 0.14
N SER A 43 1.07 -36.09 0.08
CA SER A 43 -0.07 -36.48 0.91
C SER A 43 -1.06 -37.46 0.24
N ASP A 44 -0.93 -37.69 -1.06
CA ASP A 44 -1.93 -38.42 -1.86
C ASP A 44 -1.67 -39.93 -1.98
N LYS A 45 -0.51 -40.44 -1.53
CA LYS A 45 -0.17 -41.86 -1.61
C LYS A 45 -0.59 -42.61 -0.33
N PRO A 46 -1.55 -43.55 -0.40
CA PRO A 46 -2.05 -44.29 0.77
C PRO A 46 -1.03 -45.27 1.40
N MET A 47 0.22 -45.31 0.93
CA MET A 47 1.24 -46.27 1.37
C MET A 47 2.19 -45.74 2.45
N LEU A 48 2.14 -44.45 2.78
CA LEU A 48 2.97 -43.86 3.83
C LEU A 48 2.04 -43.42 4.96
N GLU A 49 2.08 -44.14 6.09
CA GLU A 49 1.54 -43.66 7.37
C GLU A 49 2.44 -42.51 7.88
N GLU A 50 2.48 -41.40 7.15
CA GLU A 50 3.13 -40.19 7.60
C GLU A 50 2.20 -39.50 8.61
N HIS A 51 2.44 -39.79 9.89
CA HIS A 51 1.88 -38.98 10.95
C HIS A 51 2.45 -37.57 10.85
N TRP A 52 1.60 -36.60 10.50
CA TRP A 52 1.97 -35.19 10.46
C TRP A 52 2.46 -34.72 11.84
N ALA A 53 3.75 -34.41 11.94
CA ALA A 53 4.38 -33.83 13.13
C ALA A 53 4.72 -32.36 12.89
N VAL A 54 4.02 -31.46 13.57
CA VAL A 54 4.16 -30.01 13.41
C VAL A 54 5.58 -29.56 13.77
N GLU A 55 6.17 -30.13 14.82
CA GLU A 55 7.50 -29.76 15.29
C GLU A 55 8.59 -30.16 14.30
N GLU A 56 8.41 -31.26 13.57
CA GLU A 56 9.35 -31.69 12.52
C GLU A 56 9.20 -30.85 11.26
N TYR A 57 7.96 -30.50 10.90
CA TYR A 57 7.68 -29.61 9.78
C TYR A 57 8.26 -28.21 10.03
N ALA A 58 8.00 -27.61 11.19
CA ALA A 58 8.47 -26.27 11.53
C ALA A 58 10.00 -26.17 11.57
N LYS A 59 10.72 -27.25 11.94
CA LYS A 59 12.18 -27.28 11.92
C LYS A 59 12.79 -27.26 10.52
N LYS A 60 12.03 -27.69 9.49
CA LYS A 60 12.49 -27.73 8.11
C LYS A 60 12.36 -26.38 7.41
N ILE A 61 11.48 -25.50 7.89
CA ILE A 61 11.24 -24.20 7.26
C ILE A 61 12.47 -23.30 7.45
N GLU A 62 13.00 -22.82 6.33
CA GLU A 62 14.14 -21.90 6.31
C GLU A 62 13.72 -20.60 5.61
N ILE A 63 14.17 -19.47 6.16
CA ILE A 63 13.88 -18.13 5.63
C ILE A 63 15.20 -17.44 5.34
N GLU A 64 15.44 -17.08 4.09
CA GLU A 64 16.64 -16.37 3.65
C GLU A 64 16.27 -14.95 3.18
N MET A 65 16.86 -13.93 3.80
CA MET A 65 16.64 -12.54 3.42
C MET A 65 17.56 -12.18 2.25
N ILE A 66 16.99 -11.85 1.09
CA ILE A 66 17.76 -11.52 -0.12
C ILE A 66 18.10 -10.03 -0.13
N ASN A 67 17.08 -9.20 0.02
CA ASN A 67 17.22 -7.77 -0.16
C ASN A 67 16.21 -7.01 0.70
N GLU A 68 16.67 -5.89 1.25
CA GLU A 68 15.87 -4.92 1.96
C GLU A 68 16.22 -3.54 1.40
N SER A 69 15.21 -2.80 0.94
CA SER A 69 15.46 -1.44 0.44
C SER A 69 15.83 -0.50 1.58
N GLU A 70 16.73 0.45 1.30
CA GLU A 70 17.15 1.50 2.23
C GLU A 70 15.96 2.33 2.75
N ASP A 71 14.90 2.44 1.95
CA ASP A 71 13.67 3.16 2.29
C ASP A 71 12.72 2.34 3.19
N GLY A 72 13.01 1.05 3.43
CA GLY A 72 12.19 0.14 4.23
C GLY A 72 10.83 -0.23 3.62
N MET A 73 10.58 0.17 2.36
CA MET A 73 9.28 -0.04 1.68
C MET A 73 9.19 -1.36 0.91
N THR A 74 10.32 -2.03 0.67
CA THR A 74 10.37 -3.30 -0.06
C THR A 74 11.24 -4.30 0.65
N LEU A 75 10.73 -5.52 0.79
CA LEU A 75 11.43 -6.65 1.37
C LEU A 75 11.34 -7.86 0.43
N GLU A 76 12.48 -8.47 0.14
CA GLU A 76 12.61 -9.68 -0.67
C GLU A 76 13.26 -10.78 0.15
N PHE A 77 12.56 -11.92 0.27
CA PHE A 77 13.02 -13.07 1.03
C PHE A 77 12.57 -14.37 0.35
N ASP A 78 13.37 -15.41 0.53
CA ASP A 78 13.06 -16.77 0.11
C ASP A 78 12.50 -17.56 1.28
N LEU A 79 11.42 -18.30 1.01
CA LEU A 79 10.79 -19.23 1.95
C LEU A 79 10.99 -20.65 1.44
N VAL A 80 11.91 -21.38 2.06
CA VAL A 80 12.30 -22.74 1.64
C VAL A 80 11.57 -23.78 2.49
N HIS A 81 11.28 -24.94 1.89
CA HIS A 81 10.60 -26.07 2.53
C HIS A 81 9.20 -25.77 3.07
N THR A 82 8.47 -24.87 2.41
CA THR A 82 7.06 -24.58 2.71
C THR A 82 6.15 -24.98 1.55
N GLU A 83 4.99 -25.53 1.88
CA GLU A 83 3.97 -25.91 0.90
C GLU A 83 3.27 -24.67 0.29
N ALA A 84 2.88 -24.78 -0.99
CA ALA A 84 2.16 -23.74 -1.73
C ALA A 84 0.89 -23.18 -1.03
N PRO A 85 0.01 -23.99 -0.39
CA PRO A 85 -1.15 -23.46 0.33
C PRO A 85 -0.79 -22.47 1.45
N ILE A 86 0.29 -22.73 2.20
CA ILE A 86 0.73 -21.87 3.30
C ILE A 86 1.30 -20.56 2.76
N ALA A 87 2.17 -20.63 1.74
CA ALA A 87 2.72 -19.43 1.10
C ALA A 87 1.61 -18.55 0.50
N ASN A 88 0.62 -19.15 -0.17
CA ASN A 88 -0.52 -18.42 -0.71
C ASN A 88 -1.45 -17.86 0.38
N ALA A 89 -1.58 -18.54 1.53
CA ALA A 89 -2.31 -18.00 2.67
C ALA A 89 -1.65 -16.73 3.21
N ILE A 90 -0.32 -16.74 3.42
CA ILE A 90 0.44 -15.55 3.82
C ILE A 90 0.23 -14.42 2.82
N ARG A 91 0.36 -14.69 1.51
CA ARG A 91 0.11 -13.69 0.45
C ARG A 91 -1.29 -13.08 0.53
N ARG A 92 -2.32 -13.89 0.80
CA ARG A 92 -3.71 -13.41 0.91
C ARG A 92 -3.91 -12.54 2.16
N ILE A 93 -3.36 -12.97 3.30
CA ILE A 93 -3.45 -12.23 4.56
C ILE A 93 -2.79 -10.85 4.40
N LEU A 94 -1.59 -10.80 3.81
CA LEU A 94 -0.85 -9.55 3.58
C LEU A 94 -1.62 -8.56 2.68
N ILE A 95 -2.41 -9.05 1.72
CA ILE A 95 -3.16 -8.20 0.79
C ILE A 95 -4.49 -7.72 1.39
N ALA A 96 -5.18 -8.58 2.16
CA ALA A 96 -6.59 -8.37 2.46
C ALA A 96 -6.93 -8.27 3.96
N GLU A 97 -6.10 -8.81 4.85
CA GLU A 97 -6.43 -8.92 6.28
C GLU A 97 -5.56 -8.06 7.19
N VAL A 98 -4.43 -7.54 6.69
CA VAL A 98 -3.61 -6.59 7.44
C VAL A 98 -4.32 -5.23 7.48
N PRO A 99 -4.71 -4.73 8.67
CA PRO A 99 -5.41 -3.46 8.78
C PRO A 99 -4.48 -2.28 8.53
N THR A 100 -5.01 -1.24 7.88
CA THR A 100 -4.29 0.02 7.58
C THR A 100 -5.20 1.22 7.80
N MET A 101 -4.62 2.38 8.12
CA MET A 101 -5.37 3.64 8.22
C MET A 101 -5.56 4.26 6.83
N ALA A 102 -6.78 4.67 6.50
CA ALA A 102 -7.12 5.34 5.25
C ALA A 102 -8.23 6.38 5.48
N ILE A 103 -8.38 7.32 4.53
CA ILE A 103 -9.45 8.32 4.56
C ILE A 103 -10.76 7.67 4.12
N GLU A 104 -11.75 7.62 5.00
CA GLU A 104 -13.09 7.09 4.70
C GLU A 104 -14.15 8.19 4.57
N ARG A 105 -14.09 9.20 5.45
CA ARG A 105 -15.01 10.36 5.45
C ARG A 105 -14.27 11.60 5.01
N VAL A 106 -14.90 12.39 4.15
CA VAL A 106 -14.41 13.70 3.71
C VAL A 106 -15.55 14.70 3.84
N TYR A 107 -15.36 15.71 4.68
CA TYR A 107 -16.27 16.83 4.82
C TYR A 107 -15.79 17.94 3.89
N LEU A 108 -16.51 18.12 2.78
CA LEU A 108 -16.20 19.13 1.79
C LEU A 108 -17.00 20.40 2.07
N TYR A 109 -16.32 21.48 2.45
CA TYR A 109 -16.98 22.77 2.69
C TYR A 109 -17.12 23.57 1.40
N GLN A 110 -16.08 23.52 0.56
CA GLN A 110 -16.04 24.26 -0.69
C GLN A 110 -15.15 23.55 -1.71
N ASN A 111 -15.69 23.27 -2.89
CA ASN A 111 -14.92 22.85 -4.05
C ASN A 111 -15.33 23.66 -5.27
N THR A 112 -14.47 24.58 -5.68
CA THR A 112 -14.63 25.35 -6.93
C THR A 112 -13.65 24.90 -8.01
N SER A 113 -13.01 23.75 -7.79
CA SER A 113 -12.11 23.14 -8.77
C SER A 113 -12.87 22.54 -9.95
N VAL A 114 -12.13 22.07 -10.95
CA VAL A 114 -12.71 21.39 -12.13
C VAL A 114 -13.04 19.92 -11.82
N ILE A 115 -12.45 19.36 -10.78
CA ILE A 115 -12.66 17.96 -10.39
C ILE A 115 -13.96 17.87 -9.60
N GLN A 116 -14.83 16.94 -9.98
CA GLN A 116 -16.07 16.68 -9.27
C GLN A 116 -15.81 16.14 -7.86
N ASP A 117 -16.71 16.44 -6.94
CA ASP A 117 -16.56 16.14 -5.51
C ASP A 117 -16.35 14.64 -5.27
N GLU A 118 -17.12 13.78 -5.93
CA GLU A 118 -17.03 12.33 -5.80
C GLU A 118 -15.68 11.79 -6.28
N VAL A 119 -15.14 12.35 -7.37
CA VAL A 119 -13.84 11.95 -7.92
C VAL A 119 -12.72 12.45 -7.02
N LEU A 120 -12.85 13.66 -6.45
CA LEU A 120 -11.89 14.19 -5.51
C LEU A 120 -11.84 13.32 -4.24
N CYS A 121 -12.98 13.07 -3.60
CA CYS A 121 -13.09 12.26 -2.39
C CYS A 121 -12.56 10.83 -2.60
N HIS A 122 -12.91 10.17 -3.72
CA HIS A 122 -12.37 8.85 -4.05
C HIS A 122 -10.85 8.85 -4.15
N ARG A 123 -10.26 9.91 -4.72
CA ARG A 123 -8.79 10.03 -4.81
C ARG A 123 -8.15 10.27 -3.44
N LEU A 124 -8.81 11.00 -2.55
CA LEU A 124 -8.33 11.18 -1.18
C LEU A 124 -8.33 9.86 -0.40
N GLY A 125 -9.34 9.01 -0.59
CA GLY A 125 -9.41 7.69 0.03
C GLY A 125 -8.28 6.73 -0.34
N LEU A 126 -7.63 6.95 -1.49
CA LEU A 126 -6.51 6.13 -1.98
C LEU A 126 -5.14 6.64 -1.50
N LEU A 127 -5.09 7.73 -0.73
CA LEU A 127 -3.83 8.27 -0.23
C LEU A 127 -3.33 7.43 0.97
N PRO A 128 -2.11 6.90 0.92
CA PRO A 128 -1.55 6.15 2.03
C PRO A 128 -1.17 7.09 3.18
N ILE A 129 -1.71 6.82 4.37
CA ILE A 129 -1.41 7.58 5.59
C ILE A 129 -0.31 6.86 6.37
N LYS A 130 0.71 7.62 6.79
CA LYS A 130 1.77 7.16 7.68
C LYS A 130 1.32 7.26 9.14
N ALA A 131 0.52 6.29 9.57
CA ALA A 131 0.11 6.12 10.96
C ALA A 131 0.14 4.63 11.32
N ASP A 132 0.56 4.29 12.55
CA ASP A 132 0.56 2.89 13.01
C ASP A 132 -0.88 2.48 13.36
N PRO A 133 -1.51 1.55 12.59
CA PRO A 133 -2.89 1.13 12.81
C PRO A 133 -3.08 0.42 14.16
N ARG A 134 -2.00 -0.09 14.79
CA ARG A 134 -2.08 -0.82 16.07
C ARG A 134 -2.39 0.08 17.26
N LEU A 135 -2.22 1.39 17.12
CA LEU A 135 -2.51 2.37 18.16
C LEU A 135 -3.99 2.75 18.21
N PHE A 136 -4.78 2.31 17.22
CA PHE A 136 -6.18 2.69 17.07
C PHE A 136 -7.10 1.50 17.26
N ASP A 137 -8.26 1.76 17.85
CA ASP A 137 -9.34 0.79 17.94
C ASP A 137 -10.21 0.84 16.67
N TRP A 138 -10.84 -0.29 16.34
CA TRP A 138 -11.80 -0.34 15.24
C TRP A 138 -12.98 0.62 15.45
N PRO A 139 -13.54 1.20 14.36
CA PRO A 139 -14.69 2.08 14.45
C PRO A 139 -15.94 1.27 14.87
N LEU A 140 -16.73 1.84 15.79
CA LEU A 140 -17.94 1.19 16.30
C LEU A 140 -19.15 1.35 15.38
N LYS A 141 -19.19 2.44 14.61
CA LYS A 141 -20.30 2.76 13.70
C LYS A 141 -19.86 2.45 12.28
N LYS A 142 -20.66 1.66 11.56
CA LYS A 142 -20.51 1.56 10.10
C LYS A 142 -20.79 2.93 9.50
N VAL A 143 -19.99 3.34 8.53
CA VAL A 143 -20.26 4.55 7.76
C VAL A 143 -21.51 4.30 6.93
N VAL A 144 -22.62 4.91 7.34
CA VAL A 144 -23.84 4.94 6.54
C VAL A 144 -23.79 6.25 5.77
N GLY A 145 -23.71 6.18 4.44
CA GLY A 145 -23.65 7.38 3.59
C GLY A 145 -24.92 8.22 3.59
N VAL A 146 -26.01 7.69 4.16
CA VAL A 146 -27.31 8.35 4.32
C VAL A 146 -27.86 7.87 5.66
N ASN A 147 -28.12 8.76 6.62
CA ASN A 147 -28.82 8.36 7.84
C ASN A 147 -30.22 7.80 7.48
N GLU A 148 -30.86 7.02 8.35
CA GLU A 148 -32.23 6.49 8.10
C GLU A 148 -33.26 7.59 7.78
N GLU A 149 -32.93 8.84 8.12
CA GLU A 149 -33.72 10.05 7.92
C GLU A 149 -33.46 10.77 6.59
N GLY A 150 -32.54 10.29 5.75
CA GLY A 150 -32.29 10.85 4.42
C GLY A 150 -31.58 12.22 4.40
N THR A 151 -31.08 12.69 5.54
CA THR A 151 -30.34 13.94 5.67
C THR A 151 -28.83 13.70 5.61
N ASP A 152 -28.15 14.55 4.84
CA ASP A 152 -26.69 14.75 4.95
C ASP A 152 -26.40 15.19 6.39
N CYS A 153 -25.44 14.55 7.03
CA CYS A 153 -25.16 14.67 8.46
C CYS A 153 -25.13 16.14 8.94
N ASP A 154 -26.05 16.54 9.83
CA ASP A 154 -26.21 17.94 10.25
C ASP A 154 -25.04 18.50 11.09
N GLU A 155 -24.22 17.63 11.69
CA GLU A 155 -23.13 18.04 12.58
C GLU A 155 -21.83 17.27 12.30
N GLU A 156 -20.75 18.02 12.10
CA GLU A 156 -19.40 17.47 12.01
C GLU A 156 -19.02 16.82 13.35
N PRO A 157 -18.82 15.49 13.40
CA PRO A 157 -18.47 14.83 14.65
C PRO A 157 -17.08 15.30 15.10
N THR A 158 -16.95 15.64 16.38
CA THR A 158 -15.69 16.06 17.02
C THR A 158 -14.55 15.03 16.86
N GLY A 159 -14.91 13.79 16.54
CA GLY A 159 -14.02 12.68 16.29
C GLY A 159 -13.53 12.00 17.57
N ASP A 160 -13.39 10.68 17.52
CA ASP A 160 -12.91 9.90 18.66
C ASP A 160 -11.36 9.86 18.67
N PRO A 161 -10.68 10.34 19.73
CA PRO A 161 -9.21 10.44 19.75
C PRO A 161 -8.48 9.09 19.68
N LYS A 162 -9.17 7.98 19.97
CA LYS A 162 -8.60 6.62 19.93
C LYS A 162 -8.83 5.88 18.62
N ARG A 163 -9.62 6.45 17.70
CA ARG A 163 -10.11 5.73 16.52
C ARG A 163 -9.89 6.50 15.22
N GLU A 164 -9.95 7.82 15.29
CA GLU A 164 -9.99 8.66 14.10
C GLU A 164 -8.80 9.62 14.05
N LEU A 165 -8.38 9.92 12.82
CA LEU A 165 -7.40 10.95 12.50
C LEU A 165 -8.07 11.98 11.60
N ILE A 166 -7.84 13.26 11.89
CA ILE A 166 -8.42 14.36 11.13
C ILE A 166 -7.32 15.08 10.38
N PHE A 167 -7.54 15.28 9.08
CA PHE A 167 -6.64 16.04 8.22
C PHE A 167 -7.40 17.20 7.58
N ARG A 168 -6.81 18.39 7.63
CA ARG A 168 -7.38 19.59 7.00
C ARG A 168 -6.67 19.88 5.69
N LEU A 169 -7.45 20.20 4.67
CA LEU A 169 -6.97 20.66 3.37
C LEU A 169 -7.64 21.99 3.06
N ASN A 170 -6.88 23.08 3.09
CA ASN A 170 -7.37 24.41 2.71
C ASN A 170 -6.40 25.04 1.71
N ILE A 171 -6.81 25.12 0.45
CA ILE A 171 -5.96 25.62 -0.62
C ILE A 171 -6.73 26.57 -1.51
N LYS A 172 -6.17 27.76 -1.69
CA LYS A 172 -6.65 28.77 -2.63
C LYS A 172 -5.59 29.05 -3.68
N CYS A 173 -5.97 28.97 -4.96
CA CYS A 173 -5.08 29.30 -6.05
C CYS A 173 -5.16 30.78 -6.39
N THR A 174 -4.01 31.46 -6.39
CA THR A 174 -3.90 32.89 -6.70
C THR A 174 -2.94 33.11 -7.87
N ARG A 175 -3.09 34.25 -8.55
CA ARG A 175 -2.17 34.64 -9.60
C ARG A 175 -1.01 35.40 -8.99
N ASN A 176 0.21 34.93 -9.23
CA ASN A 176 1.41 35.60 -8.75
C ASN A 176 1.62 36.90 -9.53
N GLN A 177 1.62 38.04 -8.81
CA GLN A 177 1.68 39.38 -9.40
C GLN A 177 3.12 39.81 -9.77
N GLY A 178 4.14 39.11 -9.28
CA GLY A 178 5.55 39.48 -9.44
C GLY A 178 6.25 38.98 -10.70
N ILE A 179 5.54 38.34 -11.63
CA ILE A 179 6.16 37.59 -12.74
C ILE A 179 6.06 38.33 -14.08
N GLY A 180 7.20 38.41 -14.77
CA GLY A 180 7.29 39.02 -16.10
C GLY A 180 6.37 38.33 -17.12
N LYS A 181 5.78 39.13 -18.02
CA LYS A 181 4.76 38.72 -19.00
C LYS A 181 5.19 37.61 -19.98
N LEU A 182 6.46 37.22 -19.99
CA LEU A 182 7.03 36.24 -20.92
C LEU A 182 7.00 34.79 -20.42
N VAL A 183 6.72 34.57 -19.14
CA VAL A 183 6.71 33.20 -18.56
C VAL A 183 5.42 32.49 -18.95
N THR A 184 5.52 31.24 -19.41
CA THR A 184 4.36 30.40 -19.78
C THR A 184 4.08 29.29 -18.77
N ASN A 185 5.08 28.90 -17.96
CA ASN A 185 4.97 27.78 -17.02
C ASN A 185 3.94 28.03 -15.91
N PRO A 186 2.84 27.25 -15.84
CA PRO A 186 1.77 27.48 -14.86
C PRO A 186 2.23 27.44 -13.40
N LYS A 187 3.25 26.61 -13.08
CA LYS A 187 3.86 26.51 -11.74
C LYS A 187 4.47 27.82 -11.26
N LEU A 188 4.97 28.64 -12.17
CA LEU A 188 5.53 29.94 -11.84
C LEU A 188 4.38 30.97 -11.78
N LEU A 189 3.51 30.98 -12.79
CA LEU A 189 2.46 31.99 -12.94
C LEU A 189 1.45 32.02 -11.79
N TYR A 190 1.17 30.86 -11.21
CA TYR A 190 0.13 30.67 -10.22
C TYR A 190 0.70 30.04 -8.96
N GLU A 191 0.33 30.59 -7.83
CA GLU A 191 0.59 29.98 -6.54
C GLU A 191 -0.45 28.90 -6.28
N ASN A 192 -0.01 27.74 -5.78
CA ASN A 192 -0.87 26.59 -5.47
C ASN A 192 -1.72 26.09 -6.64
N SER A 193 -1.22 26.23 -7.88
CA SER A 193 -1.87 25.68 -9.08
C SER A 193 -1.87 24.14 -9.09
N PHE A 194 -0.96 23.50 -8.38
CA PHE A 194 -0.87 22.05 -8.26
C PHE A 194 -0.99 21.72 -6.78
N VAL A 195 -2.04 20.98 -6.43
CA VAL A 195 -2.31 20.54 -5.06
C VAL A 195 -1.65 19.19 -4.88
N TYR A 196 -0.71 19.12 -3.94
CA TYR A 196 0.03 17.91 -3.60
C TYR A 196 -0.37 17.41 -2.21
N THR A 197 0.03 16.18 -1.87
CA THR A 197 -0.24 15.56 -0.57
C THR A 197 0.43 16.23 0.61
N ASN A 198 1.54 16.95 0.40
CA ASN A 198 2.17 17.77 1.44
C ASN A 198 1.30 18.92 1.97
N SER A 199 0.18 19.22 1.30
CA SER A 199 -0.73 20.30 1.68
C SER A 199 -1.74 19.88 2.76
N PHE A 200 -1.74 18.60 3.15
CA PHE A 200 -2.55 18.11 4.25
C PHE A 200 -1.94 18.47 5.60
N GLU A 201 -2.74 19.09 6.45
CA GLU A 201 -2.36 19.42 7.82
C GLU A 201 -3.09 18.48 8.79
N TRP A 202 -2.34 17.70 9.56
CA TRP A 202 -2.93 16.91 10.64
C TRP A 202 -3.44 17.81 11.76
N VAL A 203 -4.70 17.63 12.15
CA VAL A 203 -5.34 18.33 13.27
C VAL A 203 -5.50 17.34 14.43
N PRO A 204 -4.66 17.41 15.49
CA PRO A 204 -4.72 16.47 16.60
C PRO A 204 -6.01 16.66 17.41
N ILE A 205 -6.61 15.53 17.81
CA ILE A 205 -7.77 15.51 18.72
C ILE A 205 -7.25 15.31 20.15
N GLU A 206 -7.61 16.21 21.07
CA GLU A 206 -7.27 16.12 22.50
C GLU A 206 -5.79 15.77 22.76
N ASN A 207 -5.51 14.57 23.32
CA ASN A 207 -4.19 14.11 23.73
C ASN A 207 -3.41 13.35 22.64
N GLN A 208 -3.89 13.34 21.39
CA GLN A 208 -3.23 12.66 20.29
C GLN A 208 -1.83 13.22 19.97
N SER A 209 -1.63 14.52 20.17
CA SER A 209 -0.36 15.22 19.96
C SER A 209 0.80 14.67 20.81
N ASP A 210 0.49 14.19 22.01
CA ASP A 210 1.47 13.61 22.91
C ASP A 210 1.67 12.11 22.65
N THR A 211 0.59 11.41 22.31
CA THR A 211 0.57 9.94 22.15
C THR A 211 1.17 9.49 20.82
N ILE A 212 0.88 10.22 19.74
CA ILE A 212 1.25 9.81 18.38
C ILE A 212 2.53 10.51 17.97
N ARG A 213 3.63 9.75 17.92
CA ARG A 213 4.93 10.23 17.46
C ARG A 213 5.54 9.19 16.51
N PRO A 214 5.98 9.57 15.30
CA PRO A 214 5.94 10.90 14.66
C PRO A 214 4.51 11.38 14.33
N PRO A 215 4.30 12.68 14.05
CA PRO A 215 2.99 13.18 13.64
C PRO A 215 2.51 12.45 12.37
N PRO A 216 1.22 12.04 12.31
CA PRO A 216 0.63 11.48 11.11
C PRO A 216 0.77 12.41 9.92
N ALA A 217 1.23 11.86 8.81
CA ALA A 217 1.36 12.55 7.53
C ALA A 217 1.04 11.56 6.39
N MET A 218 0.98 12.05 5.16
CA MET A 218 0.94 11.16 4.00
C MET A 218 2.29 10.44 3.85
N VAL A 219 2.30 9.22 3.29
CA VAL A 219 3.56 8.47 3.07
C VAL A 219 4.44 9.15 2.02
N HIS A 220 3.80 9.70 0.98
CA HIS A 220 4.49 10.42 -0.10
C HIS A 220 3.96 11.85 -0.16
N ASP A 221 4.87 12.82 -0.28
CA ASP A 221 4.58 14.26 -0.26
C ASP A 221 4.25 14.85 -1.64
N ASP A 222 4.53 14.11 -2.71
CA ASP A 222 4.53 14.58 -4.10
C ASP A 222 3.36 14.02 -4.95
N ILE A 223 2.40 13.33 -4.33
CA ILE A 223 1.23 12.82 -5.03
C ILE A 223 0.34 14.01 -5.42
N LEU A 224 0.13 14.19 -6.73
CA LEU A 224 -0.75 15.24 -7.25
C LEU A 224 -2.21 14.86 -7.05
N ILE A 225 -2.98 15.72 -6.38
CA ILE A 225 -4.41 15.53 -6.12
C ILE A 225 -5.23 16.34 -7.13
N ALA A 226 -5.05 17.65 -7.18
CA ALA A 226 -5.85 18.52 -8.04
C ALA A 226 -4.98 19.55 -8.76
N LYS A 227 -5.50 20.06 -9.89
CA LYS A 227 -4.93 21.20 -10.60
C LYS A 227 -5.93 22.33 -10.56
N LEU A 228 -5.51 23.46 -10.02
CA LEU A 228 -6.32 24.66 -9.84
C LEU A 228 -5.92 25.77 -10.81
N ARG A 229 -6.81 26.74 -10.95
CA ARG A 229 -6.59 28.02 -11.61
C ARG A 229 -6.96 29.18 -10.67
N PRO A 230 -6.46 30.40 -10.92
CA PRO A 230 -6.70 31.53 -10.04
C PRO A 230 -8.19 31.76 -9.79
N GLY A 231 -8.56 31.91 -8.52
CA GLY A 231 -9.96 32.06 -8.09
C GLY A 231 -10.64 30.76 -7.69
N GLN A 232 -10.01 29.61 -7.93
CA GLN A 232 -10.48 28.32 -7.43
C GLN A 232 -9.86 28.00 -6.07
N GLU A 233 -10.64 27.34 -5.23
CA GLU A 233 -10.29 26.88 -3.90
C GLU A 233 -10.89 25.51 -3.60
N ILE A 234 -10.19 24.76 -2.76
CA ILE A 234 -10.62 23.49 -2.18
C ILE A 234 -10.46 23.61 -0.68
N GLU A 235 -11.56 23.40 0.04
CA GLU A 235 -11.60 23.34 1.50
C GLU A 235 -12.31 22.06 1.93
N ALA A 236 -11.55 21.17 2.58
CA ALA A 236 -12.00 19.87 3.05
C ALA A 236 -11.38 19.51 4.41
N ARG A 237 -12.07 18.64 5.14
CA ARG A 237 -11.65 18.08 6.42
C ARG A 237 -11.98 16.60 6.55
#